data_AF-A0A0G0Z3I1-F1
#
_entry.id   AF-A0A0G0Z3I1-F1
#
_cell.length_a   1.000
_cell.length_b   1.000
_cell.length_c   1.000
_cell.angle_alpha   90.00
_cell.angle_beta   90.00
_cell.angle_gamma   90.00
#
_symmetry.space_group_name_H-M   'P 1'
#
loop_
_entity.id
_entity.type
_entity.pdbx_description
1 polymer ?
#
loop_
_entity_poly.entity_id
_entity_poly.type
_entity_poly.pdbx_seq_one_letter_code
_entity_poly.pdbx_strand_id
1 'polypeptide(L)'
;MAAPITHIVLAEKVFNKYFPDRDKKQFYVGTSFPDIRYFGGIDREKTHFSGLTLKEFVNDDSFIAGVKFHSLVDILREKYMRERGLYSLFPESEFLTQAAKVFEDRILYRKIDNWKKVVTFFNDIQEGELKYDLNRVDIEKWHSLLRNYLRQPPNTDAVIEKYISDMGRPKEMADKMISVLQNIKQVDVATKIINDFYDNFESLVDEKPVIGLSVV
;
A
#
# COMPACT_ATOMS: atom_id res chain seq x y z
N MET A 1 2.51 0.68 -7.85
CA MET A 1 2.63 0.46 -6.39
C MET A 1 1.38 0.96 -5.71
N ALA A 2 0.86 0.27 -4.71
CA ALA A 2 -0.31 0.70 -3.93
C ALA A 2 0.09 1.75 -2.87
N ALA A 3 -0.89 2.23 -2.09
CA ALA A 3 -0.68 3.10 -0.93
C ALA A 3 -1.02 2.34 0.37
N PRO A 4 -0.66 2.88 1.56
CA PRO A 4 -0.69 2.10 2.79
C PRO A 4 -2.04 1.47 3.14
N ILE A 5 -3.17 2.15 2.90
CA ILE A 5 -4.49 1.57 3.23
C ILE A 5 -4.77 0.37 2.33
N THR A 6 -4.53 0.49 1.02
CA THR A 6 -4.72 -0.62 0.07
C THR A 6 -3.90 -1.84 0.46
N HIS A 7 -2.62 -1.67 0.81
CA HIS A 7 -1.78 -2.79 1.24
C HIS A 7 -2.37 -3.52 2.46
N ILE A 8 -2.81 -2.77 3.47
CA ILE A 8 -3.39 -3.35 4.70
C ILE A 8 -4.76 -3.99 4.44
N VAL A 9 -5.61 -3.38 3.61
CA VAL A 9 -6.91 -3.92 3.22
C VAL A 9 -6.76 -5.26 2.51
N LEU A 10 -5.81 -5.35 1.57
CA LEU A 10 -5.56 -6.60 0.86
C LEU A 10 -4.90 -7.65 1.75
N ALA A 11 -4.05 -7.24 2.69
CA ALA A 11 -3.52 -8.13 3.72
C ALA A 11 -4.65 -8.70 4.57
N GLU A 12 -5.58 -7.88 5.08
CA GLU A 12 -6.75 -8.33 5.84
C GLU A 12 -7.61 -9.32 5.06
N LYS A 13 -7.87 -9.04 3.79
CA LYS A 13 -8.66 -9.92 2.93
C LYS A 13 -8.10 -11.34 2.86
N VAL A 14 -6.77 -11.49 2.75
CA VAL A 14 -6.15 -12.79 2.50
C VAL A 14 -5.59 -13.45 3.76
N PHE A 15 -5.39 -12.71 4.85
CA PHE A 15 -4.63 -13.17 6.02
C PHE A 15 -5.12 -14.51 6.58
N ASN A 16 -6.41 -14.62 6.91
CA ASN A 16 -6.93 -15.81 7.56
C ASN A 16 -6.90 -17.06 6.66
N LYS A 17 -6.91 -16.88 5.34
CA LYS A 17 -6.89 -17.99 4.37
C LYS A 17 -5.49 -18.54 4.19
N TYR A 18 -4.49 -17.67 4.10
CA TYR A 18 -3.13 -18.08 3.71
C TYR A 18 -2.10 -18.02 4.84
N PHE A 19 -2.34 -17.22 5.87
CA PHE A 19 -1.44 -17.00 6.99
C PHE A 19 -2.12 -17.25 8.34
N PRO A 20 -2.96 -18.30 8.51
CA PRO A 20 -3.76 -18.49 9.72
C PRO A 20 -2.92 -18.62 11.00
N ASP A 21 -1.72 -19.19 10.88
CA ASP A 21 -0.81 -19.45 12.00
C ASP A 21 0.24 -18.34 12.21
N ARG A 22 0.09 -17.20 11.52
CA ARG A 22 1.02 -16.08 11.61
C ARG A 22 0.57 -15.04 12.62
N ASP A 23 1.53 -14.26 13.11
CA ASP A 23 1.26 -13.08 13.90
C ASP A 23 0.77 -11.95 12.98
N LYS A 24 -0.51 -11.59 13.14
CA LYS A 24 -1.16 -10.58 12.30
C LYS A 24 -0.52 -9.20 12.43
N LYS A 25 -0.05 -8.82 13.63
CA LYS A 25 0.61 -7.53 13.85
C LYS A 25 1.90 -7.47 13.05
N GLN A 26 2.77 -8.48 13.20
CA GLN A 26 4.04 -8.55 12.48
C GLN A 26 3.85 -8.61 10.96
N PHE A 27 2.85 -9.34 10.48
CA PHE A 27 2.54 -9.39 9.04
C PHE A 27 2.12 -8.03 8.49
N TYR A 28 1.34 -7.25 9.24
CA TYR A 28 0.84 -5.95 8.78
C TYR A 28 1.95 -4.92 8.78
N VAL A 29 2.77 -4.92 9.84
CA VAL A 29 3.98 -4.09 9.89
C VAL A 29 4.89 -4.45 8.71
N GLY A 30 5.17 -5.73 8.48
CA GLY A 30 5.95 -6.19 7.32
C GLY A 30 5.35 -5.77 5.98
N THR A 31 4.02 -5.83 5.84
CA THR A 31 3.29 -5.41 4.63
C THR A 31 3.43 -3.92 4.34
N SER A 32 3.55 -3.07 5.36
CA SER A 32 3.79 -1.63 5.15
C SER A 32 5.27 -1.27 5.11
N PHE A 33 6.16 -2.11 5.62
CA PHE A 33 7.57 -1.77 5.82
C PHE A 33 8.31 -1.31 4.55
N PRO A 34 8.17 -1.91 3.35
CA PRO A 34 8.99 -1.55 2.19
C PRO A 34 8.96 -0.06 1.78
N ASP A 35 7.86 0.64 2.07
CA ASP A 35 7.70 2.06 1.78
C ASP A 35 8.45 2.99 2.75
N ILE A 36 9.05 2.46 3.83
CA ILE A 36 9.94 3.22 4.72
C ILE A 36 11.12 3.87 3.97
N ARG A 37 11.46 3.35 2.79
CA ARG A 37 12.48 3.91 1.88
C ARG A 37 12.27 5.39 1.51
N TYR A 38 11.07 5.93 1.72
CA TYR A 38 10.84 7.38 1.57
C TYR A 38 11.49 8.21 2.69
N PHE A 39 11.80 7.60 3.83
CA PHE A 39 12.41 8.24 5.02
C PHE A 39 13.84 7.80 5.32
N GLY A 40 14.28 6.66 4.79
CA GLY A 40 15.60 6.10 5.05
C GLY A 40 16.30 5.60 3.79
N GLY A 41 17.62 5.41 3.88
CA GLY A 41 18.48 4.94 2.78
C GLY A 41 18.41 3.44 2.50
N ILE A 42 17.25 2.80 2.61
CA ILE A 42 17.09 1.41 2.18
C ILE A 42 16.99 1.35 0.65
N ASP A 43 17.84 0.52 0.06
CA ASP A 43 17.76 0.18 -1.35
C ASP A 43 16.46 -0.58 -1.63
N ARG A 44 15.74 -0.16 -2.67
CA ARG A 44 14.47 -0.77 -3.10
C ARG A 44 14.59 -2.29 -3.27
N GLU A 45 15.70 -2.76 -3.82
CA GLU A 45 15.95 -4.19 -4.09
C GLU A 45 16.00 -5.05 -2.82
N LYS A 46 16.26 -4.46 -1.65
CA LYS A 46 16.26 -5.19 -0.37
C LYS A 46 14.86 -5.48 0.13
N THR A 47 13.85 -4.72 -0.29
CA THR A 47 12.48 -4.80 0.22
C THR A 47 11.43 -5.06 -0.85
N HIS A 48 11.78 -4.93 -2.13
CA HIS A 48 10.88 -5.15 -3.26
C HIS A 48 11.38 -6.31 -4.11
N PHE A 49 10.66 -7.43 -4.07
CA PHE A 49 11.01 -8.66 -4.78
C PHE A 49 10.20 -8.79 -6.07
N SER A 50 10.74 -9.50 -7.05
CA SER A 50 10.06 -9.79 -8.33
C SER A 50 9.79 -11.29 -8.49
N GLY A 51 8.87 -11.64 -9.40
CA GLY A 51 8.54 -13.04 -9.70
C GLY A 51 7.82 -13.78 -8.58
N LEU A 52 7.28 -13.06 -7.59
CA LEU A 52 6.67 -13.66 -6.41
C LEU A 52 5.36 -14.40 -6.73
N THR A 53 5.17 -15.53 -6.06
CA THR A 53 3.86 -16.14 -5.80
C THR A 53 3.64 -16.32 -4.32
N LEU A 54 2.38 -16.36 -3.90
CA LEU A 54 2.04 -16.54 -2.50
C LEU A 54 2.67 -17.81 -1.90
N LYS A 55 2.77 -18.90 -2.69
CA LYS A 55 3.38 -20.17 -2.28
C LYS A 55 4.86 -20.04 -1.87
N GLU A 56 5.58 -19.05 -2.40
CA GLU A 56 7.01 -18.89 -2.11
C GLU A 56 7.29 -18.30 -0.73
N PHE A 57 6.30 -17.70 -0.08
CA PHE A 57 6.48 -17.03 1.20
C PHE A 57 5.40 -17.31 2.24
N VAL A 58 4.48 -18.25 1.97
CA VAL A 58 3.51 -18.74 2.95
C VAL A 58 4.18 -19.33 4.20
N ASN A 59 5.37 -19.90 4.01
CA ASN A 59 6.14 -20.55 5.07
C ASN A 59 7.13 -19.62 5.78
N ASP A 60 7.33 -18.39 5.29
CA ASP A 60 8.21 -17.42 5.93
C ASP A 60 7.66 -16.98 7.29
N ASP A 61 8.51 -16.35 8.11
CA ASP A 61 8.04 -15.69 9.33
C ASP A 61 7.06 -14.55 9.00
N SER A 62 6.22 -14.20 9.97
CA SER A 62 5.12 -13.25 9.77
C SER A 62 5.57 -11.93 9.15
N PHE A 63 6.70 -11.38 9.60
CA PHE A 63 7.19 -10.11 9.11
C PHE A 63 7.69 -10.23 7.66
N ILE A 64 8.55 -11.21 7.36
CA ILE A 64 9.09 -11.41 6.01
C ILE A 64 7.99 -11.78 5.01
N ALA A 65 7.02 -12.60 5.42
CA ALA A 65 5.84 -12.89 4.61
C ALA A 65 5.07 -11.60 4.27
N GLY A 66 4.94 -10.67 5.22
CA GLY A 66 4.37 -9.35 4.99
C GLY A 66 5.19 -8.51 3.99
N VAL A 67 6.51 -8.44 4.15
CA VAL A 67 7.39 -7.69 3.23
C VAL A 67 7.27 -8.23 1.79
N LYS A 68 7.23 -9.55 1.60
CA LYS A 68 7.03 -10.15 0.27
C LYS A 68 5.60 -9.93 -0.22
N PHE A 69 4.60 -9.99 0.65
CA PHE A 69 3.22 -9.70 0.29
C PHE A 69 3.02 -8.27 -0.24
N HIS A 70 3.71 -7.28 0.33
CA HIS A 70 3.75 -5.92 -0.21
C HIS A 70 4.16 -5.89 -1.69
N SER A 71 5.25 -6.60 -2.02
CA SER A 71 5.78 -6.67 -3.40
C SER A 71 4.79 -7.35 -4.34
N LEU A 72 4.12 -8.42 -3.88
CA LEU A 72 3.08 -9.10 -4.64
C LEU A 72 1.89 -8.17 -4.93
N VAL A 73 1.41 -7.45 -3.92
CA VAL A 73 0.35 -6.45 -4.08
C VAL A 73 0.74 -5.41 -5.11
N ASP A 74 1.96 -4.88 -5.03
CA ASP A 74 2.45 -3.87 -5.96
C ASP A 74 2.44 -4.33 -7.42
N ILE A 75 2.89 -5.56 -7.67
CA ILE A 75 2.93 -6.16 -9.01
C ILE A 75 1.51 -6.39 -9.54
N LEU A 76 0.67 -7.07 -8.76
CA LEU A 76 -0.69 -7.41 -9.18
C LEU A 76 -1.55 -6.17 -9.39
N ARG A 77 -1.47 -5.21 -8.46
CA ARG A 77 -2.19 -3.94 -8.54
C ARG A 77 -1.75 -3.15 -9.77
N GLU A 78 -0.45 -2.99 -10.02
CA GLU A 78 0.02 -2.21 -11.17
C GLU A 78 -0.43 -2.84 -12.50
N LYS A 79 -0.32 -4.16 -12.63
CA LYS A 79 -0.80 -4.89 -13.80
C LYS A 79 -2.31 -4.68 -14.00
N TYR A 80 -3.10 -4.94 -12.96
CA TYR A 80 -4.55 -4.85 -13.03
C TYR A 80 -5.04 -3.45 -13.40
N MET A 81 -4.49 -2.41 -12.76
CA MET A 81 -4.91 -1.02 -13.02
C MET A 81 -4.56 -0.56 -14.44
N ARG A 82 -3.43 -1.01 -14.99
CA ARG A 82 -3.04 -0.71 -16.39
C ARG A 82 -3.92 -1.42 -17.40
N GLU A 83 -4.14 -2.71 -17.22
CA GLU A 83 -4.97 -3.51 -18.14
C GLU A 83 -6.42 -3.01 -18.20
N ARG A 84 -6.93 -2.44 -17.09
CA ARG A 84 -8.27 -1.84 -17.04
C ARG A 84 -8.30 -0.35 -17.36
N GLY A 85 -7.16 0.23 -17.74
CA GLY A 85 -7.08 1.64 -18.15
C GLY A 85 -7.42 2.64 -17.04
N LEU A 86 -7.22 2.30 -15.77
CA LEU A 86 -7.59 3.15 -14.63
C LEU A 86 -7.00 4.57 -14.78
N TYR A 87 -5.71 4.65 -15.13
CA TYR A 87 -5.00 5.92 -15.22
C TYR A 87 -5.57 6.87 -16.29
N SER A 88 -6.19 6.33 -17.35
CA SER A 88 -6.80 7.14 -18.42
C SER A 88 -8.05 7.89 -17.97
N LEU A 89 -8.62 7.51 -16.82
CA LEU A 89 -9.82 8.13 -16.23
C LEU A 89 -9.49 9.39 -15.43
N PHE A 90 -8.21 9.64 -15.16
CA PHE A 90 -7.71 10.80 -14.43
C PHE A 90 -7.26 11.89 -15.42
N PRO A 91 -7.28 13.16 -15.02
CA PRO A 91 -6.65 14.23 -15.80
C PRO A 91 -5.13 14.05 -15.83
N GLU A 92 -4.50 14.49 -16.92
CA GLU A 92 -3.05 14.45 -17.06
C GLU A 92 -2.38 15.28 -15.97
N SER A 93 -1.37 14.69 -15.31
CA SER A 93 -0.61 15.30 -14.24
C SER A 93 0.64 14.48 -13.97
N GLU A 94 1.73 15.13 -13.58
CA GLU A 94 2.93 14.45 -13.08
C GLU A 94 2.65 13.63 -11.81
N PHE A 95 1.60 13.99 -11.05
CA PHE A 95 1.18 13.32 -9.82
C PHE A 95 -0.03 12.39 -10.01
N LEU A 96 -0.38 12.06 -11.26
CA LEU A 96 -1.52 11.19 -11.58
C LEU A 96 -1.44 9.86 -10.83
N THR A 97 -0.27 9.21 -10.83
CA THR A 97 -0.13 7.90 -10.19
C THR A 97 -0.32 7.97 -8.68
N GLN A 98 0.17 9.02 -8.02
CA GLN A 98 0.02 9.24 -6.58
C GLN A 98 -1.44 9.57 -6.22
N ALA A 99 -2.10 10.42 -7.02
CA ALA A 99 -3.51 10.71 -6.86
C ALA A 99 -4.38 9.46 -7.03
N ALA A 100 -4.09 8.62 -8.03
CA ALA A 100 -4.81 7.36 -8.24
C ALA A 100 -4.70 6.39 -7.05
N LYS A 101 -3.54 6.34 -6.38
CA LYS A 101 -3.38 5.54 -5.15
C LYS A 101 -4.18 6.09 -3.98
N VAL A 102 -4.20 7.41 -3.78
CA VAL A 102 -5.03 8.04 -2.74
C VAL A 102 -6.52 7.81 -3.03
N PHE A 103 -6.94 7.87 -4.29
CA PHE A 103 -8.30 7.52 -4.70
C PHE A 103 -8.65 6.07 -4.33
N GLU A 104 -7.75 5.14 -4.61
CA GLU A 104 -7.89 3.73 -4.22
C GLU A 104 -8.04 3.56 -2.71
N ASP A 105 -7.17 4.19 -1.92
CA ASP A 105 -7.23 4.18 -0.47
C ASP A 105 -8.55 4.75 0.07
N ARG A 106 -9.11 5.81 -0.53
CA ARG A 106 -10.45 6.36 -0.18
C ARG A 106 -11.55 5.31 -0.33
N ILE A 107 -11.55 4.57 -1.44
CA ILE A 107 -12.57 3.57 -1.75
C ILE A 107 -12.43 2.34 -0.87
N LEU A 108 -11.21 1.89 -0.62
CA LEU A 108 -10.92 0.65 0.10
C LEU A 108 -10.90 0.80 1.62
N TYR A 109 -10.76 2.01 2.17
CA TYR A 109 -10.73 2.23 3.62
C TYR A 109 -11.90 1.58 4.36
N ARG A 110 -13.10 1.61 3.79
CA ARG A 110 -14.32 1.01 4.38
C ARG A 110 -14.33 -0.52 4.45
N LYS A 111 -13.32 -1.21 3.92
CA LYS A 111 -13.23 -2.68 3.92
C LYS A 111 -12.68 -3.23 5.25
N ILE A 112 -12.16 -2.37 6.13
CA ILE A 112 -11.75 -2.74 7.48
C ILE A 112 -12.61 -1.98 8.49
N ASP A 113 -13.28 -2.71 9.38
CA ASP A 113 -14.15 -2.12 10.40
C ASP A 113 -13.37 -1.55 11.59
N ASN A 114 -12.21 -2.13 11.92
CA ASN A 114 -11.46 -1.80 13.13
C ASN A 114 -10.06 -1.23 12.85
N TRP A 115 -10.02 -0.08 12.16
CA TRP A 115 -8.78 0.67 11.96
C TRP A 115 -8.09 1.07 13.27
N LYS A 116 -8.85 1.27 14.36
CA LYS A 116 -8.26 1.56 15.68
C LYS A 116 -7.30 0.46 16.11
N LYS A 117 -7.65 -0.82 15.92
CA LYS A 117 -6.76 -1.96 16.20
C LYS A 117 -5.57 -2.01 15.25
N VAL A 118 -5.78 -1.76 13.95
CA VAL A 118 -4.69 -1.74 12.96
C VAL A 118 -3.66 -0.66 13.30
N VAL A 119 -4.11 0.54 13.68
CA VAL A 119 -3.25 1.67 14.06
C VAL A 119 -2.34 1.30 15.25
N THR A 120 -2.80 0.47 16.20
CA THR A 120 -1.96 0.06 17.33
C THR A 120 -0.85 -0.92 16.96
N PHE A 121 -0.92 -1.57 15.79
CA PHE A 121 0.15 -2.45 15.32
C PHE A 121 1.46 -1.69 15.10
N PHE A 122 1.37 -0.40 14.79
CA PHE A 122 2.50 0.48 14.55
C PHE A 122 2.93 1.26 15.80
N ASN A 123 2.49 0.89 17.01
CA ASN A 123 2.94 1.55 18.24
C ASN A 123 4.36 1.15 18.65
N ASP A 124 4.79 -0.06 18.28
CA ASP A 124 6.08 -0.62 18.67
C ASP A 124 6.86 -1.06 17.43
N ILE A 125 8.17 -0.89 17.49
CA ILE A 125 9.08 -1.43 16.47
C ILE A 125 9.18 -2.95 16.64
N GLN A 126 9.06 -3.67 15.53
CA GLN A 126 9.21 -5.11 15.46
C GLN A 126 10.68 -5.49 15.24
N GLU A 127 11.11 -6.63 15.80
CA GLU A 127 12.49 -7.13 15.60
C GLU A 127 12.84 -7.33 14.12
N GLY A 128 11.86 -7.67 13.28
CA GLY A 128 12.04 -7.82 11.83
C GLY A 128 12.49 -6.52 11.13
N GLU A 129 12.06 -5.36 11.62
CA GLU A 129 12.40 -4.05 11.05
C GLU A 129 13.87 -3.69 11.32
N LEU A 130 14.37 -4.05 12.51
CA LEU A 130 15.74 -3.77 12.95
C LEU A 130 16.79 -4.55 12.15
N LYS A 131 16.39 -5.63 11.45
CA LYS A 131 17.29 -6.45 10.62
C LYS A 131 17.74 -5.76 9.33
N TYR A 132 17.17 -4.61 8.97
CA TYR A 132 17.48 -3.88 7.75
C TYR A 132 18.48 -2.72 7.97
N ASP A 133 19.21 -2.72 9.09
CA ASP A 133 20.22 -1.71 9.45
C ASP A 133 19.71 -0.26 9.38
N LEU A 134 18.41 -0.06 9.59
CA LEU A 134 17.81 1.26 9.71
C LEU A 134 18.05 1.83 11.11
N ASN A 135 18.22 3.15 11.17
CA ASN A 135 18.17 3.82 12.46
C ASN A 135 16.73 3.77 13.00
N ARG A 136 16.62 3.62 14.33
CA ARG A 136 15.34 3.53 15.04
C ARG A 136 14.44 4.75 14.80
N VAL A 137 15.05 5.92 14.65
CA VAL A 137 14.35 7.20 14.46
C VAL A 137 13.54 7.22 13.16
N ASP A 138 14.06 6.66 12.07
CA ASP A 138 13.36 6.62 10.78
C ASP A 138 12.22 5.60 10.80
N ILE A 139 12.37 4.49 11.52
CA ILE A 139 11.27 3.55 11.78
C ILE A 139 10.16 4.24 12.59
N GLU A 140 10.51 4.99 13.63
CA GLU A 140 9.54 5.74 14.45
C GLU A 140 8.80 6.81 13.64
N LYS A 141 9.50 7.52 12.73
CA LYS A 141 8.88 8.47 11.80
C LYS A 141 7.91 7.77 10.86
N TRP A 142 8.31 6.64 10.27
CA TRP A 142 7.46 5.85 9.38
C TRP A 142 6.20 5.37 10.09
N HIS A 143 6.36 4.77 11.28
CA HIS A 143 5.24 4.36 12.11
C HIS A 143 4.33 5.54 12.49
N SER A 144 4.89 6.70 12.80
CA SER A 144 4.11 7.91 13.09
C SER A 144 3.26 8.35 11.89
N LEU A 145 3.85 8.36 10.69
CA LEU A 145 3.12 8.66 9.46
C LEU A 145 1.99 7.64 9.22
N LEU A 146 2.26 6.34 9.34
CA LEU A 146 1.24 5.29 9.16
C LEU A 146 0.10 5.46 10.16
N ARG A 147 0.40 5.65 11.45
CA ARG A 147 -0.63 5.90 12.46
C ARG A 147 -1.46 7.13 12.14
N ASN A 148 -0.86 8.21 11.66
CA ASN A 148 -1.59 9.43 11.30
C ASN A 148 -2.49 9.20 10.08
N TYR A 149 -1.99 8.52 9.06
CA TYR A 149 -2.70 8.29 7.81
C TYR A 149 -3.86 7.29 7.96
N LEU A 150 -3.63 6.19 8.70
CA LEU A 150 -4.61 5.11 8.86
C LEU A 150 -5.73 5.43 9.87
N ARG A 151 -5.66 6.54 10.61
CA ARG A 151 -6.67 6.92 11.62
C ARG A 151 -8.00 7.38 11.02
N GLN A 152 -7.99 7.84 9.79
CA GLN A 152 -9.16 8.37 9.11
C GLN A 152 -9.06 8.15 7.61
N PRO A 153 -10.18 7.99 6.90
CA PRO A 153 -10.14 7.85 5.45
C PRO A 153 -9.57 9.12 4.82
N PRO A 154 -8.80 9.02 3.71
CA PRO A 154 -8.20 10.17 3.04
C PRO A 154 -9.19 10.98 2.21
N ASN A 155 -10.41 11.22 2.72
CA ASN A 155 -11.53 11.83 2.01
C ASN A 155 -11.51 13.36 1.98
N THR A 156 -10.69 14.00 2.82
CA THR A 156 -10.56 15.46 2.85
C THR A 156 -9.19 15.90 2.40
N ASP A 157 -9.12 17.11 1.85
CA ASP A 157 -7.89 17.74 1.38
C ASP A 157 -6.87 17.84 2.53
N ALA A 158 -7.32 18.19 3.74
CA ALA A 158 -6.48 18.25 4.93
C ALA A 158 -5.78 16.92 5.28
N VAL A 159 -6.42 15.75 5.03
CA VAL A 159 -5.77 14.45 5.25
C VAL A 159 -4.65 14.24 4.23
N ILE A 160 -4.89 14.61 2.98
CA ILE A 160 -3.92 14.47 1.88
C ILE A 160 -2.74 15.42 2.11
N GLU A 161 -3.00 16.69 2.39
CA GLU A 161 -1.97 17.68 2.71
C GLU A 161 -1.10 17.21 3.87
N LYS A 162 -1.74 16.70 4.94
CA LYS A 162 -1.00 16.16 6.08
C LYS A 162 -0.15 14.93 5.71
N TYR A 163 -0.69 14.00 4.92
CA TYR A 163 0.07 12.82 4.49
C TYR A 163 1.30 13.20 3.64
N ILE A 164 1.13 14.12 2.69
CA ILE A 164 2.20 14.63 1.83
C ILE A 164 3.25 15.38 2.66
N SER A 165 2.80 16.23 3.59
CA SER A 165 3.69 16.95 4.52
C SER A 165 4.46 16.01 5.46
N ASP A 166 3.79 15.01 6.04
CA ASP A 166 4.42 14.01 6.91
C ASP A 166 5.48 13.19 6.14
N MET A 167 5.37 13.04 4.81
CA MET A 167 6.41 12.47 3.92
C MET A 167 7.55 13.45 3.56
N GLY A 168 7.54 14.67 4.08
CA GLY A 168 8.53 15.70 3.76
C GLY A 168 8.41 16.23 2.32
N ARG A 169 7.22 16.15 1.72
CA ARG A 169 6.95 16.62 0.35
C ARG A 169 6.32 18.02 0.35
N PRO A 170 6.56 18.83 -0.70
CA PRO A 170 6.05 20.19 -0.76
C PRO A 170 4.52 20.23 -0.88
N LYS A 171 3.90 21.28 -0.33
CA LYS A 171 2.45 21.50 -0.40
C LYS A 171 1.92 21.49 -1.84
N GLU A 172 2.69 22.01 -2.78
CA GLU A 172 2.34 22.02 -4.21
C GLU A 172 2.00 20.62 -4.73
N MET A 173 2.72 19.59 -4.29
CA MET A 173 2.42 18.19 -4.65
C MET A 173 1.02 17.79 -4.16
N ALA A 174 0.66 18.17 -2.92
CA ALA A 174 -0.67 17.90 -2.37
C ALA A 174 -1.75 18.63 -3.18
N ASP A 175 -1.55 19.92 -3.47
CA ASP A 175 -2.50 20.74 -4.21
C ASP A 175 -2.78 20.17 -5.61
N LYS A 176 -1.72 19.73 -6.31
CA LYS A 176 -1.85 19.07 -7.62
C LYS A 176 -2.57 17.72 -7.52
N MET A 177 -2.26 16.91 -6.50
CA MET A 177 -2.97 15.64 -6.28
C MET A 177 -4.45 15.84 -5.98
N ILE A 178 -4.79 16.82 -5.15
CA ILE A 178 -6.18 17.20 -4.83
C ILE A 178 -6.90 17.64 -6.10
N SER A 179 -6.28 18.48 -6.92
CA SER A 179 -6.83 18.90 -8.20
C SER A 179 -7.12 17.72 -9.13
N VAL A 180 -6.21 16.75 -9.21
CA VAL A 180 -6.41 15.51 -10.00
C VAL A 180 -7.62 14.72 -9.47
N LEU A 181 -7.74 14.57 -8.15
CA LEU A 181 -8.83 13.84 -7.50
C LEU A 181 -10.20 14.49 -7.68
N GLN A 182 -10.26 15.82 -7.75
CA GLN A 182 -11.50 16.58 -7.96
C GLN A 182 -11.99 16.53 -9.43
N ASN A 183 -11.11 16.19 -10.37
CA ASN A 183 -11.37 16.27 -11.81
C ASN A 183 -11.34 14.90 -12.52
N ILE A 184 -11.63 13.81 -11.80
CA ILE A 184 -11.73 12.45 -12.37
C ILE A 184 -12.90 12.42 -13.37
N LYS A 185 -12.62 12.04 -14.62
CA LYS A 185 -13.59 12.12 -15.74
C LYS A 185 -14.78 11.17 -15.57
N GLN A 186 -14.52 9.97 -15.04
CA GLN A 186 -15.52 8.89 -14.88
C GLN A 186 -15.35 8.23 -13.52
N VAL A 187 -15.72 8.94 -12.46
CA VAL A 187 -15.51 8.49 -11.07
C VAL A 187 -16.14 7.13 -10.80
N ASP A 188 -17.35 6.86 -11.29
CA ASP A 188 -18.04 5.59 -11.08
C ASP A 188 -17.32 4.41 -11.73
N VAL A 189 -16.75 4.62 -12.93
CA VAL A 189 -15.96 3.60 -13.63
C VAL A 189 -14.66 3.34 -12.89
N ALA A 190 -13.97 4.39 -12.44
CA ALA A 190 -12.75 4.25 -11.66
C ALA A 190 -13.01 3.51 -10.32
N THR A 191 -14.09 3.87 -9.63
CA THR A 191 -14.54 3.18 -8.41
C THR A 191 -14.90 1.72 -8.68
N LYS A 192 -15.56 1.43 -9.80
CA LYS A 192 -15.86 0.05 -10.19
C LYS A 192 -14.59 -0.77 -10.42
N ILE A 193 -13.60 -0.24 -11.14
CA ILE A 193 -12.32 -0.93 -11.36
C ILE A 193 -11.64 -1.29 -10.03
N ILE A 194 -11.64 -0.37 -9.06
CA ILE A 194 -11.02 -0.60 -7.74
C ILE A 194 -11.80 -1.65 -6.93
N ASN A 195 -13.13 -1.60 -6.91
CA ASN A 195 -13.91 -2.62 -6.21
C ASN A 195 -13.75 -3.98 -6.89
N ASP A 196 -13.78 -4.05 -8.24
CA ASP A 196 -13.54 -5.27 -8.99
C ASP A 196 -12.14 -5.83 -8.67
N PHE A 197 -11.11 -4.98 -8.56
CA PHE A 197 -9.77 -5.42 -8.13
C PHE A 197 -9.79 -6.06 -6.75
N TYR A 198 -10.38 -5.39 -5.77
CA TYR A 198 -10.52 -5.91 -4.41
C TYR A 198 -11.29 -7.23 -4.39
N ASP A 199 -12.43 -7.31 -5.07
CA ASP A 199 -13.30 -8.49 -5.05
C ASP A 199 -12.61 -9.72 -5.70
N ASN A 200 -11.83 -9.50 -6.76
CA ASN A 200 -11.10 -10.56 -7.47
C ASN A 200 -9.69 -10.83 -6.93
N PHE A 201 -9.21 -10.09 -5.93
CA PHE A 201 -7.81 -10.13 -5.49
C PHE A 201 -7.33 -11.53 -5.07
N GLU A 202 -8.19 -12.31 -4.40
CA GLU A 202 -7.87 -13.69 -4.02
C GLU A 202 -7.59 -14.59 -5.23
N SER A 203 -8.34 -14.42 -6.32
CA SER A 203 -8.09 -15.18 -7.55
C SER A 203 -6.77 -14.75 -8.20
N LEU A 204 -6.45 -13.46 -8.16
CA LEU A 204 -5.20 -12.93 -8.72
C LEU A 204 -3.96 -13.46 -7.98
N VAL A 205 -4.03 -13.68 -6.66
CA VAL A 205 -2.90 -14.25 -5.90
C VAL A 205 -2.76 -15.76 -6.06
N ASP A 206 -3.82 -16.46 -6.47
CA ASP A 206 -3.84 -17.90 -6.74
C ASP A 206 -3.29 -18.25 -8.15
N GLU A 207 -3.13 -17.26 -9.02
CA GLU A 207 -2.58 -17.42 -10.38
C GLU A 207 -1.06 -17.73 -10.39
N LYS A 208 -0.58 -18.26 -11.53
CA LYS A 208 0.85 -18.55 -11.78
C LYS A 208 1.72 -17.28 -11.67
N PRO A 209 3.05 -17.41 -11.45
CA PRO A 209 3.94 -16.27 -11.23
C PRO A 209 3.77 -15.18 -12.28
N VAL A 210 3.53 -13.94 -11.82
CA VAL A 210 3.55 -12.77 -12.70
C VAL A 210 5.00 -12.39 -12.91
N ILE A 211 5.53 -12.75 -14.08
CA ILE A 211 6.87 -12.32 -14.51
C ILE A 211 6.84 -10.79 -14.61
N GLY A 212 7.70 -10.12 -13.84
CA GLY A 212 7.68 -8.68 -13.67
C GLY A 212 7.75 -7.93 -15.01
N LEU A 213 6.89 -6.92 -15.17
CA LEU A 213 7.06 -5.94 -16.22
C LEU A 213 8.35 -5.17 -15.93
N SER A 214 9.31 -5.27 -16.84
CA SER A 214 10.49 -4.42 -16.87
C SER A 214 10.01 -2.96 -16.89
N VAL A 215 10.25 -2.24 -15.80
CA VAL A 215 9.96 -0.80 -15.72
C VAL A 215 11.03 -0.11 -16.57
N VAL A 216 10.63 0.42 -17.72
CA VAL A 216 11.39 1.46 -18.46
C VAL A 216 10.95 2.81 -17.91
#